data_AF-I6YNT9-F1
#
_entry.id   AF-I6YNT9-F1
#
_cell.length_a   1.000
_cell.length_b   1.000
_cell.length_c   1.000
_cell.angle_alpha   90.00
_cell.angle_beta   90.00
_cell.angle_gamma   90.00
#
_symmetry.space_group_name_H-M   'P 1'
#
loop_
_entity.id
_entity.type
_entity.pdbx_description
1 polymer ?
#
loop_
_entity_poly.entity_id
_entity_poly.type
_entity_poly.pdbx_seq_one_letter_code
_entity_poly.pdbx_strand_id
1 'polypeptide(L)'
;KVSIQGNPVSLMVERAIDGEKLKHLIVTPSGCGEQNMIAMTPTVIAIHYLDSTLQWESMGLDRRSEAIALIKKGYTQQLAFRKQDSSYAAFKDRPASTWLTAYVAKVFAMAIKLVDIEPEVICGAVKWLILEKQKPDGIFQEDAPVIHKEMVGGYQGAEPEVSLTALVLIALQEAREICKDHVNSLDGSIAKATEYLARRYQSLARPYTVALTSYALALAGKLKSEKVLMKFSKESKRWEERNAHTYNIEGTSYALLALLQMEKPELTGPVARWLTQQNYFGGGYGSTQATILVFQALAQYQVATPRQLELNLDVSVLLPRRASAITYRIENNN
;
A
#
# COMPACT_ATOMS: atom_id res chain seq x y z
N LYS A 1 20.79 -26.06 -12.00
CA LYS A 1 21.42 -25.31 -10.89
C LYS A 1 20.47 -25.39 -9.70
N VAL A 2 20.90 -25.93 -8.56
CA VAL A 2 20.09 -26.01 -7.32
C VAL A 2 20.53 -24.88 -6.42
N SER A 3 19.59 -24.11 -5.85
CA SER A 3 19.85 -22.99 -4.93
C SER A 3 19.07 -23.24 -3.65
N ILE A 4 19.74 -23.18 -2.50
CA ILE A 4 19.16 -23.45 -1.18
C ILE A 4 19.34 -22.20 -0.33
N GLN A 5 18.28 -21.75 0.31
CA GLN A 5 18.25 -20.53 1.12
C GLN A 5 17.32 -20.79 2.31
N GLY A 6 17.71 -20.36 3.50
CA GLY A 6 16.99 -20.74 4.72
C GLY A 6 15.77 -19.87 5.03
N ASN A 7 15.80 -18.58 4.69
CA ASN A 7 14.60 -17.75 4.61
C ASN A 7 14.53 -17.07 3.23
N PRO A 8 14.19 -17.84 2.18
CA PRO A 8 14.26 -17.32 0.82
C PRO A 8 13.33 -16.14 0.64
N VAL A 9 12.16 -16.10 1.29
CA VAL A 9 11.16 -15.06 1.02
C VAL A 9 11.54 -13.75 1.69
N SER A 10 11.91 -13.73 2.98
CA SER A 10 12.33 -12.46 3.62
C SER A 10 13.62 -11.92 2.99
N LEU A 11 14.59 -12.78 2.69
CA LEU A 11 15.82 -12.37 1.98
C LEU A 11 15.54 -11.95 0.53
N MET A 12 14.58 -12.57 -0.17
CA MET A 12 14.14 -12.13 -1.49
C MET A 12 13.44 -10.78 -1.41
N VAL A 13 12.62 -10.54 -0.38
CA VAL A 13 11.95 -9.24 -0.16
C VAL A 13 12.99 -8.16 0.09
N GLU A 14 13.91 -8.41 1.01
CA GLU A 14 15.02 -7.51 1.33
C GLU A 14 15.89 -7.21 0.10
N ARG A 15 16.25 -8.22 -0.71
CA ARG A 15 17.01 -8.00 -1.94
C ARG A 15 16.19 -7.38 -3.06
N ALA A 16 14.88 -7.66 -3.13
CA ALA A 16 13.98 -7.08 -4.12
C ALA A 16 13.81 -5.57 -3.88
N ILE A 17 13.87 -5.16 -2.61
CA ILE A 17 13.68 -3.79 -2.13
C ILE A 17 14.91 -3.35 -1.32
N ASP A 18 16.10 -3.51 -1.89
CA ASP A 18 17.30 -2.96 -1.27
C ASP A 18 17.22 -1.41 -1.31
N GLY A 19 17.82 -0.74 -0.34
CA GLY A 19 17.87 0.71 -0.26
C GLY A 19 18.39 1.35 -1.56
N GLU A 20 19.39 0.74 -2.22
CA GLU A 20 19.88 1.22 -3.51
C GLU A 20 18.80 1.19 -4.62
N LYS A 21 17.86 0.24 -4.56
CA LYS A 21 16.67 0.22 -5.42
C LYS A 21 15.61 1.22 -4.98
N LEU A 22 15.62 1.70 -3.75
CA LEU A 22 14.72 2.79 -3.31
C LEU A 22 15.29 4.18 -3.63
N LYS A 23 16.58 4.28 -3.99
CA LYS A 23 17.26 5.57 -4.20
C LYS A 23 16.57 6.49 -5.20
N HIS A 24 16.04 5.93 -6.27
CA HIS A 24 15.39 6.71 -7.32
C HIS A 24 13.91 7.02 -7.02
N LEU A 25 13.35 6.52 -5.91
CA LEU A 25 12.03 6.94 -5.40
C LEU A 25 12.13 8.21 -4.56
N ILE A 26 13.34 8.53 -4.10
CA ILE A 26 13.67 9.76 -3.40
C ILE A 26 13.90 10.83 -4.45
N VAL A 27 12.79 11.45 -4.88
CA VAL A 27 12.77 12.45 -5.93
C VAL A 27 12.23 13.77 -5.40
N THR A 28 12.63 14.86 -6.03
CA THR A 28 12.10 16.17 -5.69
C THR A 28 10.65 16.30 -6.19
N PRO A 29 9.69 16.56 -5.29
CA PRO A 29 8.32 16.78 -5.71
C PRO A 29 8.17 18.13 -6.46
N SER A 30 7.29 18.13 -7.46
CA SER A 30 7.04 19.26 -8.35
C SER A 30 5.71 19.09 -9.09
N GLY A 31 5.32 20.12 -9.84
CA GLY A 31 4.14 20.07 -10.70
C GLY A 31 2.84 20.39 -9.98
N CYS A 32 1.74 19.87 -10.52
CA CYS A 32 0.38 20.07 -10.01
C CYS A 32 0.09 19.20 -8.77
N GLY A 33 -1.07 19.36 -8.13
CA GLY A 33 -1.42 18.63 -6.91
C GLY A 33 -1.41 17.10 -7.05
N GLU A 34 -1.56 16.58 -8.26
CA GLU A 34 -1.43 15.15 -8.57
C GLU A 34 0.03 14.74 -8.74
N GLN A 35 0.78 15.45 -9.60
CA GLN A 35 2.21 15.18 -9.86
C GLN A 35 3.07 15.29 -8.60
N ASN A 36 2.76 16.26 -7.75
CA ASN A 36 3.42 16.44 -6.47
C ASN A 36 3.27 15.20 -5.59
N MET A 37 2.06 14.63 -5.56
CA MET A 37 1.80 13.39 -4.82
C MET A 37 2.44 12.15 -5.47
N ILE A 38 2.53 12.08 -6.80
CA ILE A 38 3.27 11.03 -7.52
C ILE A 38 4.72 10.97 -7.05
N ALA A 39 5.35 12.14 -6.88
CA ALA A 39 6.75 12.23 -6.48
C ALA A 39 6.98 12.08 -4.97
N MET A 40 6.10 12.65 -4.14
CA MET A 40 6.27 12.62 -2.68
C MET A 40 5.97 11.25 -2.07
N THR A 41 4.94 10.56 -2.56
CA THR A 41 4.47 9.32 -1.91
C THR A 41 5.53 8.22 -1.88
N PRO A 42 6.28 7.94 -2.97
CA PRO A 42 7.34 6.94 -2.92
C PRO A 42 8.42 7.23 -1.87
N THR A 43 8.73 8.50 -1.63
CA THR A 43 9.69 8.89 -0.57
C THR A 43 9.13 8.58 0.83
N VAL A 44 7.85 8.88 1.09
CA VAL A 44 7.18 8.55 2.36
C VAL A 44 7.23 7.03 2.61
N ILE A 45 6.90 6.24 1.60
CA ILE A 45 6.88 4.77 1.71
C ILE A 45 8.29 4.20 1.88
N ALA A 46 9.28 4.73 1.17
CA ALA A 46 10.68 4.31 1.32
C ALA A 46 11.19 4.55 2.74
N ILE A 47 10.87 5.70 3.36
CA ILE A 47 11.23 5.95 4.75
C ILE A 47 10.54 4.96 5.69
N HIS A 48 9.23 4.74 5.54
CA HIS A 48 8.51 3.77 6.36
C HIS A 48 9.10 2.36 6.25
N TYR A 49 9.47 1.94 5.03
CA TYR A 49 10.16 0.68 4.82
C TYR A 49 11.50 0.64 5.57
N LEU A 50 12.39 1.59 5.30
CA LEU A 50 13.75 1.61 5.86
C LEU A 50 13.76 1.79 7.39
N ASP A 51 12.85 2.59 7.95
CA ASP A 51 12.65 2.73 9.40
C ASP A 51 12.17 1.40 10.00
N SER A 52 11.22 0.72 9.36
CA SER A 52 10.66 -0.55 9.86
C SER A 52 11.62 -1.72 9.71
N THR A 53 12.50 -1.70 8.70
CA THR A 53 13.47 -2.77 8.42
C THR A 53 14.87 -2.46 8.96
N LEU A 54 15.10 -1.29 9.56
CA LEU A 54 16.40 -0.85 10.09
C LEU A 54 17.52 -0.88 9.03
N GLN A 55 17.22 -0.51 7.79
CA GLN A 55 18.13 -0.60 6.65
C GLN A 55 18.74 0.74 6.22
N TRP A 56 18.72 1.76 7.09
CA TRP A 56 19.33 3.06 6.76
C TRP A 56 20.86 3.01 6.61
N GLU A 57 21.53 2.08 7.28
CA GLU A 57 22.99 1.95 7.21
C GLU A 57 23.49 1.62 5.79
N SER A 58 22.71 0.86 5.01
CA SER A 58 23.08 0.52 3.62
C SER A 58 22.89 1.68 2.64
N MET A 59 22.16 2.73 3.03
CA MET A 59 21.86 3.89 2.19
C MET A 59 22.97 4.94 2.21
N GLY A 60 23.78 4.98 3.27
CA GLY A 60 24.76 6.02 3.52
C GLY A 60 24.27 7.08 4.51
N LEU A 61 25.22 7.81 5.09
CA LEU A 61 24.95 8.86 6.07
C LEU A 61 24.07 9.96 5.45
N ASP A 62 23.22 10.59 6.26
CA ASP A 62 22.35 11.73 5.93
C ASP A 62 21.16 11.51 4.98
N ARG A 63 21.05 10.37 4.28
CA ARG A 63 19.95 10.14 3.33
C ARG A 63 18.56 10.12 3.96
N ARG A 64 18.45 9.74 5.22
CA ARG A 64 17.19 9.84 5.98
C ARG A 64 16.76 11.29 6.13
N SER A 65 17.69 12.17 6.49
CA SER A 65 17.45 13.60 6.65
C SER A 65 17.08 14.27 5.33
N GLU A 66 17.75 13.90 4.23
CA GLU A 66 17.40 14.37 2.88
C GLU A 66 15.99 13.96 2.48
N ALA A 67 15.63 12.69 2.69
CA ALA A 67 14.29 12.18 2.39
C ALA A 67 13.20 12.93 3.20
N ILE A 68 13.45 13.19 4.49
CA ILE A 68 12.57 14.01 5.34
C ILE A 68 12.43 15.44 4.79
N ALA A 69 13.53 16.06 4.34
CA ALA A 69 13.48 17.40 3.75
C ALA A 69 12.65 17.43 2.45
N LEU A 70 12.71 16.38 1.64
CA LEU A 70 11.89 16.23 0.44
C LEU A 70 10.40 16.06 0.76
N ILE A 71 10.05 15.30 1.80
CA ILE A 71 8.66 15.19 2.26
C ILE A 71 8.16 16.55 2.74
N LYS A 72 8.96 17.29 3.52
CA LYS A 72 8.60 18.67 3.96
C LYS A 72 8.34 19.59 2.77
N LYS A 73 9.22 19.55 1.75
CA LYS A 73 9.03 20.31 0.51
C LYS A 73 7.74 19.92 -0.22
N GLY A 74 7.50 18.62 -0.38
CA GLY A 74 6.28 18.10 -1.03
C GLY A 74 5.01 18.47 -0.27
N TYR A 75 5.05 18.44 1.06
CA TYR A 75 3.96 18.90 1.91
C TYR A 75 3.66 20.39 1.68
N THR A 76 4.67 21.27 1.77
CA THR A 76 4.49 22.71 1.52
C THR A 76 3.93 22.98 0.12
N GLN A 77 4.42 22.26 -0.90
CA GLN A 77 3.89 22.36 -2.26
C GLN A 77 2.44 21.87 -2.37
N GLN A 78 2.09 20.76 -1.70
CA GLN A 78 0.74 20.21 -1.76
C GLN A 78 -0.29 21.13 -1.12
N LEU A 79 0.08 21.89 -0.08
CA LEU A 79 -0.78 22.90 0.53
C LEU A 79 -1.18 24.00 -0.48
N ALA A 80 -0.36 24.24 -1.51
CA ALA A 80 -0.73 25.15 -2.59
C ALA A 80 -1.88 24.60 -3.47
N PHE A 81 -2.29 23.34 -3.31
CA PHE A 81 -3.44 22.74 -4.01
C PHE A 81 -4.61 22.44 -3.07
N ARG A 82 -4.48 22.76 -1.77
CA ARG A 82 -5.56 22.73 -0.79
C ARG A 82 -6.52 23.90 -1.05
N LYS A 83 -7.81 23.60 -1.16
CA LYS A 83 -8.89 24.60 -1.26
C LYS A 83 -9.33 25.07 0.12
N GLN A 84 -10.15 26.13 0.15
CA GLN A 84 -10.67 26.72 1.39
C GLN A 84 -11.50 25.74 2.22
N ASP A 85 -12.20 24.80 1.57
CA ASP A 85 -12.97 23.72 2.20
C ASP A 85 -12.10 22.50 2.58
N SER A 86 -10.77 22.63 2.53
CA SER A 86 -9.78 21.58 2.78
C SER A 86 -9.74 20.42 1.78
N SER A 87 -10.46 20.53 0.67
CA SER A 87 -10.39 19.56 -0.42
C SER A 87 -9.18 19.80 -1.33
N TYR A 88 -8.83 18.79 -2.15
CA TYR A 88 -7.69 18.86 -3.07
C TYR A 88 -8.13 18.66 -4.52
N ALA A 89 -7.42 19.36 -5.42
CA ALA A 89 -7.57 19.25 -6.87
C ALA A 89 -6.18 19.23 -7.53
N ALA A 90 -6.10 18.79 -8.79
CA ALA A 90 -4.86 18.93 -9.57
C ALA A 90 -4.41 20.40 -9.65
N PHE A 91 -5.37 21.31 -9.84
CA PHE A 91 -5.16 22.76 -9.94
C PHE A 91 -6.29 23.48 -9.17
N LYS A 92 -6.01 24.65 -8.58
CA LYS A 92 -6.98 25.36 -7.70
C LYS A 92 -8.28 25.75 -8.39
N ASP A 93 -8.22 26.03 -9.68
CA ASP A 93 -9.33 26.44 -10.55
C ASP A 93 -10.23 25.27 -10.96
N ARG A 94 -9.79 24.02 -10.75
CA ARG A 94 -10.60 22.82 -11.01
C ARG A 94 -11.48 22.46 -9.81
N PRO A 95 -12.59 21.75 -10.03
CA PRO A 95 -13.32 21.12 -8.93
C PRO A 95 -12.44 20.10 -8.20
N ALA A 96 -12.73 19.88 -6.92
CA ALA A 96 -11.97 18.95 -6.09
C ALA A 96 -12.30 17.48 -6.39
N SER A 97 -11.27 16.65 -6.38
CA SER A 97 -11.40 15.21 -6.58
C SER A 97 -11.57 14.51 -5.23
N THR A 98 -12.58 13.66 -5.13
CA THR A 98 -12.78 12.78 -3.97
C THR A 98 -11.60 11.83 -3.82
N TRP A 99 -11.18 11.22 -4.92
CA TRP A 99 -10.05 10.29 -4.95
C TRP A 99 -8.75 10.97 -4.49
N LEU A 100 -8.42 12.14 -5.05
CA LEU A 100 -7.19 12.85 -4.68
C LEU A 100 -7.21 13.30 -3.23
N THR A 101 -8.35 13.83 -2.76
CA THR A 101 -8.49 14.29 -1.38
C THR A 101 -8.28 13.16 -0.38
N ALA A 102 -8.89 11.99 -0.63
CA ALA A 102 -8.68 10.80 0.20
C ALA A 102 -7.23 10.31 0.14
N TYR A 103 -6.62 10.31 -1.05
CA TYR A 103 -5.23 9.89 -1.22
C TYR A 103 -4.25 10.81 -0.49
N VAL A 104 -4.42 12.14 -0.57
CA VAL A 104 -3.63 13.12 0.17
C VAL A 104 -3.79 12.91 1.68
N ALA A 105 -5.02 12.75 2.17
CA ALA A 105 -5.27 12.51 3.60
C ALA A 105 -4.56 11.24 4.10
N LYS A 106 -4.62 10.14 3.32
CA LYS A 106 -3.90 8.90 3.62
C LYS A 106 -2.40 9.14 3.74
N VAL A 107 -1.78 9.72 2.71
CA VAL A 107 -0.31 9.88 2.66
C VAL A 107 0.18 10.85 3.73
N PHE A 108 -0.58 11.91 4.04
CA PHE A 108 -0.26 12.81 5.14
C PHE A 108 -0.41 12.14 6.51
N ALA A 109 -1.45 11.32 6.71
CA ALA A 109 -1.58 10.52 7.93
C ALA A 109 -0.39 9.56 8.12
N MET A 110 0.14 8.99 7.04
CA MET A 110 1.37 8.20 7.09
C MET A 110 2.61 9.07 7.40
N ALA A 111 2.69 10.27 6.82
CA ALA A 111 3.86 11.14 6.92
C ALA A 111 3.94 11.95 8.24
N ILE A 112 2.86 12.10 9.00
CA ILE A 112 2.81 12.91 10.23
C ILE A 112 3.81 12.46 11.31
N LYS A 113 4.22 11.18 11.29
CA LYS A 113 5.25 10.65 12.19
C LYS A 113 6.68 11.00 11.76
N LEU A 114 6.85 11.47 10.53
CA LEU A 114 8.15 11.77 9.91
C LEU A 114 8.41 13.27 9.81
N VAL A 115 7.36 14.05 9.55
CA VAL A 115 7.40 15.51 9.41
C VAL A 115 6.25 16.15 10.17
N ASP A 116 6.44 17.38 10.63
CA ASP A 116 5.42 18.14 11.34
C ASP A 116 4.30 18.55 10.35
N ILE A 117 3.15 17.88 10.46
CA ILE A 117 1.94 18.15 9.67
C ILE A 117 0.84 18.59 10.64
N GLU A 118 0.27 19.77 10.39
CA GLU A 118 -0.86 20.27 11.15
C GLU A 118 -2.06 19.30 11.07
N PRO A 119 -2.62 18.83 12.20
CA PRO A 119 -3.74 17.88 12.21
C PRO A 119 -4.94 18.33 11.38
N GLU A 120 -5.23 19.64 11.37
CA GLU A 120 -6.33 20.23 10.61
C GLU A 120 -6.18 20.04 9.09
N VAL A 121 -4.97 19.87 8.57
CA VAL A 121 -4.76 19.58 7.14
C VAL A 121 -5.31 18.21 6.77
N ILE A 122 -5.17 17.23 7.67
CA ILE A 122 -5.65 15.86 7.48
C ILE A 122 -7.15 15.80 7.84
N CYS A 123 -7.51 16.32 9.00
CA CYS A 123 -8.87 16.21 9.52
C CYS A 123 -9.87 17.10 8.79
N GLY A 124 -9.44 18.23 8.23
CA GLY A 124 -10.25 19.03 7.31
C GLY A 124 -10.59 18.26 6.02
N ALA A 125 -9.61 17.57 5.43
CA ALA A 125 -9.82 16.73 4.24
C ALA A 125 -10.75 15.55 4.55
N VAL A 126 -10.54 14.87 5.69
CA VAL A 126 -11.42 13.81 6.19
C VAL A 126 -12.86 14.31 6.38
N LYS A 127 -13.03 15.46 7.04
CA LYS A 127 -14.34 16.07 7.27
C LYS A 127 -15.04 16.39 5.96
N TRP A 128 -14.33 16.98 4.99
CA TRP A 128 -14.88 17.28 3.67
C TRP A 128 -15.33 16.01 2.93
N LEU A 129 -14.54 14.93 2.94
CA LEU A 129 -14.94 13.65 2.34
C LEU A 129 -16.26 13.15 2.93
N ILE A 130 -16.38 13.19 4.26
CA ILE A 130 -17.56 12.69 4.97
C ILE A 130 -18.80 13.54 4.67
N LEU A 131 -18.67 14.87 4.74
CA LEU A 131 -19.82 15.78 4.63
C LEU A 131 -20.27 15.98 3.18
N GLU A 132 -19.33 16.08 2.25
CA GLU A 132 -19.65 16.48 0.88
C GLU A 132 -19.74 15.29 -0.09
N LYS A 133 -19.08 14.16 0.22
CA LYS A 133 -18.91 13.05 -0.73
C LYS A 133 -19.51 11.72 -0.29
N GLN A 134 -19.83 11.54 0.99
CA GLN A 134 -20.48 10.32 1.46
C GLN A 134 -22.01 10.40 1.33
N LYS A 135 -22.60 9.45 0.62
CA LYS A 135 -24.05 9.29 0.50
C LYS A 135 -24.64 8.60 1.74
N PRO A 136 -25.97 8.70 1.98
CA PRO A 136 -26.62 8.07 3.13
C PRO A 136 -26.43 6.55 3.23
N ASP A 137 -26.25 5.88 2.09
CA ASP A 137 -26.00 4.44 1.97
C ASP A 137 -24.53 4.05 2.17
N GLY A 138 -23.64 5.01 2.47
CA GLY A 138 -22.23 4.79 2.77
C GLY A 138 -21.29 4.88 1.56
N ILE A 139 -21.83 5.04 0.35
CA ILE A 139 -21.04 5.18 -0.88
C ILE A 139 -20.33 6.54 -0.90
N PHE A 140 -19.07 6.56 -1.34
CA PHE A 140 -18.41 7.81 -1.72
C PHE A 140 -18.53 8.05 -3.22
N GLN A 141 -18.87 9.27 -3.61
CA GLN A 141 -18.99 9.67 -5.02
C GLN A 141 -17.77 10.46 -5.50
N GLU A 142 -17.42 10.32 -6.78
CA GLU A 142 -16.42 11.14 -7.46
C GLU A 142 -17.12 12.09 -8.44
N ASP A 143 -16.89 13.39 -8.26
CA ASP A 143 -17.49 14.44 -9.09
C ASP A 143 -16.48 15.05 -10.07
N ALA A 144 -15.19 14.91 -9.80
CA ALA A 144 -14.12 15.45 -10.62
C ALA A 144 -12.90 14.52 -10.57
N PRO A 145 -12.86 13.46 -11.40
CA PRO A 145 -11.78 12.48 -11.37
C PRO A 145 -10.43 13.12 -11.71
N VAL A 146 -9.37 12.52 -11.17
CA VAL A 146 -8.00 12.94 -11.42
C VAL A 146 -7.59 12.86 -12.89
N ILE A 147 -6.61 13.67 -13.26
CA ILE A 147 -6.09 13.81 -14.63
C ILE A 147 -5.06 12.70 -14.92
N HIS A 148 -4.15 12.47 -13.97
CA HIS A 148 -3.09 11.48 -14.04
C HIS A 148 -3.61 10.08 -13.73
N LYS A 149 -4.04 9.35 -14.77
CA LYS A 149 -4.61 8.00 -14.64
C LYS A 149 -3.63 6.98 -14.07
N GLU A 150 -2.33 7.22 -14.18
CA GLU A 150 -1.27 6.43 -13.54
C GLU A 150 -1.34 6.47 -11.99
N MET A 151 -2.08 7.43 -11.42
CA MET A 151 -2.32 7.52 -9.98
C MET A 151 -3.49 6.70 -9.49
N VAL A 152 -4.51 6.42 -10.32
CA VAL A 152 -5.76 5.81 -9.82
C VAL A 152 -5.71 4.30 -9.68
N GLY A 153 -4.76 3.64 -10.34
CA GLY A 153 -4.68 2.19 -10.32
C GLY A 153 -5.90 1.52 -10.98
N GLY A 154 -6.29 0.35 -10.48
CA GLY A 154 -7.38 -0.46 -11.05
C GLY A 154 -8.80 0.13 -10.94
N TYR A 155 -8.96 1.26 -10.24
CA TYR A 155 -10.23 1.92 -9.91
C TYR A 155 -11.19 2.09 -11.10
N GLN A 156 -10.73 2.61 -12.25
CA GLN A 156 -11.61 2.97 -13.37
C GLN A 156 -12.25 1.76 -14.07
N GLY A 157 -11.59 0.60 -14.02
CA GLY A 157 -12.10 -0.62 -14.66
C GLY A 157 -12.97 -1.46 -13.73
N ALA A 158 -12.78 -1.35 -12.42
CA ALA A 158 -13.19 -2.38 -11.48
C ALA A 158 -14.24 -1.89 -10.48
N GLU A 159 -15.51 -1.93 -10.88
CA GLU A 159 -16.66 -1.63 -10.00
C GLU A 159 -16.45 -0.29 -9.25
N PRO A 160 -16.45 0.84 -9.97
CA PRO A 160 -15.83 2.10 -9.51
C PRO A 160 -16.39 2.61 -8.17
N GLU A 161 -17.69 2.50 -7.92
CA GLU A 161 -18.29 2.91 -6.63
C GLU A 161 -17.72 2.12 -5.44
N VAL A 162 -17.54 0.80 -5.61
CA VAL A 162 -16.98 -0.09 -4.58
C VAL A 162 -15.50 0.23 -4.38
N SER A 163 -14.75 0.34 -5.47
CA SER A 163 -13.32 0.64 -5.42
C SER A 163 -13.04 2.00 -4.77
N LEU A 164 -13.78 3.06 -5.14
CA LEU A 164 -13.64 4.38 -4.52
C LEU A 164 -14.00 4.34 -3.03
N THR A 165 -15.13 3.73 -2.69
CA THR A 165 -15.57 3.63 -1.29
C THR A 165 -14.55 2.86 -0.44
N ALA A 166 -13.95 1.79 -0.97
CA ALA A 166 -12.88 1.06 -0.31
C ALA A 166 -11.59 1.89 -0.15
N LEU A 167 -11.19 2.63 -1.18
CA LEU A 167 -10.03 3.54 -1.13
C LEU A 167 -10.22 4.64 -0.08
N VAL A 168 -11.40 5.27 -0.05
CA VAL A 168 -11.73 6.30 0.95
C VAL A 168 -11.76 5.68 2.34
N LEU A 169 -12.36 4.50 2.52
CA LEU A 169 -12.37 3.80 3.81
C LEU A 169 -10.95 3.51 4.32
N ILE A 170 -10.02 3.08 3.46
CA ILE A 170 -8.61 2.88 3.83
C ILE A 170 -7.99 4.20 4.29
N ALA A 171 -8.23 5.31 3.57
CA ALA A 171 -7.72 6.63 3.97
C ALA A 171 -8.30 7.11 5.32
N LEU A 172 -9.59 6.90 5.56
CA LEU A 172 -10.25 7.23 6.82
C LEU A 172 -9.69 6.41 7.98
N GLN A 173 -9.40 5.12 7.76
CA GLN A 173 -8.78 4.25 8.77
C GLN A 173 -7.34 4.68 9.09
N GLU A 174 -6.54 5.02 8.07
CA GLU A 174 -5.17 5.51 8.26
C GLU A 174 -5.14 6.81 9.08
N ALA A 175 -6.10 7.72 8.84
CA ALA A 175 -6.21 8.99 9.56
C ALA A 175 -6.98 8.90 10.90
N ARG A 176 -7.50 7.71 11.26
CA ARG A 176 -8.47 7.57 12.36
C ARG A 176 -7.93 8.05 13.70
N GLU A 177 -6.73 7.62 14.08
CA GLU A 177 -6.13 7.99 15.37
C GLU A 177 -5.82 9.49 15.48
N ILE A 178 -5.59 10.16 14.36
CA ILE A 178 -5.29 11.60 14.30
C ILE A 178 -6.60 12.41 14.42
N CYS A 179 -7.66 11.94 13.76
CA CYS A 179 -8.87 12.72 13.54
C CYS A 179 -10.07 12.33 14.41
N LYS A 180 -9.99 11.26 15.23
CA LYS A 180 -11.09 10.82 16.10
C LYS A 180 -11.61 11.92 17.02
N ASP A 181 -10.72 12.77 17.55
CA ASP A 181 -11.06 13.86 18.47
C ASP A 181 -11.43 15.17 17.73
N HIS A 182 -11.16 15.24 16.42
CA HIS A 182 -11.40 16.42 15.57
C HIS A 182 -12.68 16.29 14.74
N VAL A 183 -13.11 15.06 14.42
CA VAL A 183 -14.22 14.77 13.51
C VAL A 183 -15.18 13.76 14.14
N ASN A 184 -16.19 14.27 14.86
CA ASN A 184 -17.18 13.45 15.57
C ASN A 184 -17.95 12.46 14.67
N SER A 185 -18.08 12.73 13.37
CA SER A 185 -18.78 11.88 12.41
C SER A 185 -17.89 10.77 11.81
N LEU A 186 -16.61 10.70 12.15
CA LEU A 186 -15.62 9.80 11.54
C LEU A 186 -15.99 8.33 11.71
N ASP A 187 -16.20 7.88 12.95
CA ASP A 187 -16.53 6.48 13.23
C ASP A 187 -17.88 6.08 12.59
N GLY A 188 -18.86 6.98 12.58
CA GLY A 188 -20.14 6.77 11.91
C GLY A 188 -20.00 6.64 10.39
N SER A 189 -19.15 7.46 9.78
CA SER A 189 -18.84 7.38 8.35
C SER A 189 -18.11 6.08 7.99
N ILE A 190 -17.09 5.70 8.77
CA ILE A 190 -16.36 4.44 8.63
C ILE A 190 -17.34 3.27 8.70
N ALA A 191 -18.26 3.27 9.66
CA ALA A 191 -19.26 2.21 9.82
C ALA A 191 -20.17 2.07 8.58
N LYS A 192 -20.69 3.19 8.04
CA LYS A 192 -21.54 3.18 6.84
C LYS A 192 -20.82 2.64 5.61
N ALA A 193 -19.61 3.14 5.35
CA ALA A 193 -18.80 2.67 4.23
C ALA A 193 -18.46 1.17 4.36
N THR A 194 -18.10 0.75 5.57
CA THR A 194 -17.83 -0.66 5.88
C THR A 194 -19.05 -1.54 5.65
N GLU A 195 -20.25 -1.09 6.06
CA GLU A 195 -21.50 -1.83 5.85
C GLU A 195 -21.86 -1.95 4.37
N TYR A 196 -21.74 -0.87 3.60
CA TYR A 196 -21.92 -0.89 2.15
C TYR A 196 -21.01 -1.93 1.49
N LEU A 197 -19.70 -1.86 1.78
CA LEU A 197 -18.72 -2.79 1.22
C LEU A 197 -19.00 -4.23 1.63
N ALA A 198 -19.37 -4.48 2.89
CA ALA A 198 -19.69 -5.82 3.38
C ALA A 198 -20.91 -6.42 2.67
N ARG A 199 -21.95 -5.61 2.39
CA ARG A 199 -23.14 -6.05 1.63
C ARG A 199 -22.79 -6.41 0.18
N ARG A 200 -21.87 -5.67 -0.44
CA ARG A 200 -21.44 -5.89 -1.84
C ARG A 200 -20.39 -6.99 -1.98
N TYR A 201 -19.64 -7.28 -0.93
CA TYR A 201 -18.44 -8.13 -0.99
C TYR A 201 -18.63 -9.50 -1.65
N GLN A 202 -19.75 -10.18 -1.37
CA GLN A 202 -20.03 -11.51 -1.92
C GLN A 202 -20.40 -11.50 -3.41
N SER A 203 -20.89 -10.37 -3.93
CA SER A 203 -21.33 -10.23 -5.32
C SER A 203 -20.26 -9.61 -6.24
N LEU A 204 -19.09 -9.26 -5.69
CA LEU A 204 -17.98 -8.73 -6.48
C LEU A 204 -17.46 -9.77 -7.47
N ALA A 205 -17.14 -9.31 -8.68
CA ALA A 205 -16.77 -10.18 -9.78
C ALA A 205 -15.29 -10.10 -10.17
N ARG A 206 -14.58 -9.05 -9.76
CA ARG A 206 -13.22 -8.78 -10.21
C ARG A 206 -12.18 -9.05 -9.10
N PRO A 207 -11.09 -9.79 -9.39
CA PRO A 207 -10.03 -10.05 -8.43
C PRO A 207 -9.48 -8.79 -7.75
N TYR A 208 -9.30 -7.71 -8.51
CA TYR A 208 -8.83 -6.42 -7.99
C TYR A 208 -9.80 -5.83 -6.95
N THR A 209 -11.09 -5.67 -7.30
CA THR A 209 -12.10 -5.11 -6.40
C THR A 209 -12.22 -5.94 -5.13
N VAL A 210 -12.19 -7.27 -5.27
CA VAL A 210 -12.24 -8.21 -4.14
C VAL A 210 -11.04 -7.99 -3.22
N ALA A 211 -9.83 -7.90 -3.75
CA ALA A 211 -8.64 -7.71 -2.94
C ALA A 211 -8.62 -6.36 -2.19
N LEU A 212 -8.91 -5.27 -2.91
CA LEU A 212 -9.03 -3.93 -2.35
C LEU A 212 -10.11 -3.87 -1.25
N THR A 213 -11.29 -4.40 -1.52
CA THR A 213 -12.40 -4.45 -0.54
C THR A 213 -12.05 -5.32 0.66
N SER A 214 -11.35 -6.44 0.44
CA SER A 214 -10.89 -7.31 1.52
C SER A 214 -9.98 -6.54 2.47
N TYR A 215 -9.00 -5.80 1.93
CA TYR A 215 -8.11 -5.01 2.77
C TYR A 215 -8.86 -3.93 3.56
N ALA A 216 -9.75 -3.19 2.91
CA ALA A 216 -10.56 -2.17 3.58
C ALA A 216 -11.44 -2.75 4.71
N LEU A 217 -12.07 -3.91 4.48
CA LEU A 217 -12.84 -4.63 5.50
C LEU A 217 -11.96 -5.22 6.61
N ALA A 218 -10.74 -5.65 6.30
CA ALA A 218 -9.78 -6.17 7.27
C ALA A 218 -9.33 -5.07 8.23
N LEU A 219 -8.99 -3.88 7.72
CA LEU A 219 -8.66 -2.70 8.53
C LEU A 219 -9.82 -2.31 9.46
N ALA A 220 -11.06 -2.43 8.99
CA ALA A 220 -12.25 -2.18 9.80
C ALA A 220 -12.62 -3.32 10.77
N GLY A 221 -11.86 -4.41 10.81
CA GLY A 221 -12.14 -5.58 11.63
C GLY A 221 -13.44 -6.32 11.25
N LYS A 222 -13.92 -6.15 10.01
CA LYS A 222 -15.16 -6.76 9.50
C LYS A 222 -14.94 -7.87 8.48
N LEU A 223 -13.71 -8.10 8.02
CA LEU A 223 -13.39 -9.25 7.18
C LEU A 223 -13.31 -10.53 8.02
N LYS A 224 -14.43 -11.27 8.10
CA LYS A 224 -14.54 -12.47 8.95
C LYS A 224 -13.79 -13.70 8.42
N SER A 225 -13.58 -13.79 7.11
CA SER A 225 -12.94 -14.94 6.47
C SER A 225 -12.31 -14.55 5.15
N GLU A 226 -11.15 -15.13 4.89
CA GLU A 226 -10.36 -15.02 3.67
C GLU A 226 -10.97 -15.79 2.49
N LYS A 227 -12.02 -16.60 2.69
CA LYS A 227 -12.58 -17.48 1.65
C LYS A 227 -12.95 -16.76 0.36
N VAL A 228 -13.59 -15.60 0.45
CA VAL A 228 -13.97 -14.81 -0.74
C VAL A 228 -12.72 -14.27 -1.43
N LEU A 229 -11.78 -13.71 -0.66
CA LEU A 229 -10.49 -13.28 -1.17
C LEU A 229 -9.79 -14.44 -1.91
N MET A 230 -9.58 -15.57 -1.23
CA MET A 230 -8.87 -16.74 -1.77
C MET A 230 -9.56 -17.40 -2.96
N LYS A 231 -10.89 -17.31 -3.08
CA LYS A 231 -11.64 -17.78 -4.28
C LYS A 231 -11.17 -17.11 -5.57
N PHE A 232 -10.75 -15.85 -5.50
CA PHE A 232 -10.23 -15.09 -6.64
C PHE A 232 -8.71 -15.19 -6.80
N SER A 233 -8.03 -15.94 -5.93
CA SER A 233 -6.60 -16.20 -6.05
C SER A 233 -6.32 -17.20 -7.17
N LYS A 234 -5.26 -16.94 -7.95
CA LYS A 234 -4.66 -17.91 -8.86
C LYS A 234 -3.45 -18.52 -8.16
N GLU A 235 -3.41 -19.86 -8.11
CA GLU A 235 -2.33 -20.63 -7.48
C GLU A 235 -2.06 -20.19 -6.03
N SER A 236 -3.08 -19.67 -5.33
CA SER A 236 -2.99 -19.13 -3.97
C SER A 236 -1.89 -18.08 -3.75
N LYS A 237 -1.50 -17.37 -4.82
CA LYS A 237 -0.38 -16.41 -4.76
C LYS A 237 -0.62 -15.06 -5.43
N ARG A 238 -1.65 -14.92 -6.27
CA ARG A 238 -1.87 -13.69 -7.06
C ARG A 238 -3.34 -13.47 -7.45
N TRP A 239 -3.76 -12.22 -7.55
CA TRP A 239 -5.11 -11.79 -7.94
C TRP A 239 -5.04 -11.06 -9.28
N GLU A 240 -5.30 -11.80 -10.36
CA GLU A 240 -4.98 -11.31 -11.70
C GLU A 240 -6.15 -11.36 -12.69
N GLU A 241 -6.24 -10.30 -13.48
CA GLU A 241 -7.05 -10.19 -14.68
C GLU A 241 -6.17 -10.19 -15.95
N ARG A 242 -6.74 -10.57 -17.09
CA ARG A 242 -6.02 -10.56 -18.37
C ARG A 242 -5.69 -9.12 -18.78
N ASN A 243 -4.50 -8.90 -19.31
CA ASN A 243 -4.03 -7.60 -19.83
C ASN A 243 -4.07 -6.44 -18.80
N ALA A 244 -3.93 -6.74 -17.52
CA ALA A 244 -4.05 -5.78 -16.43
C ALA A 244 -2.82 -5.81 -15.50
N HIS A 245 -1.60 -5.89 -16.05
CA HIS A 245 -0.38 -6.18 -15.29
C HIS A 245 -0.18 -5.28 -14.05
N THR A 246 -0.29 -3.96 -14.20
CA THR A 246 -0.12 -3.01 -13.08
C THR A 246 -1.22 -3.16 -12.03
N TYR A 247 -2.47 -3.37 -12.45
CA TYR A 247 -3.60 -3.59 -11.53
C TYR A 247 -3.53 -4.94 -10.83
N ASN A 248 -2.93 -5.94 -11.47
CA ASN A 248 -2.69 -7.25 -10.87
C ASN A 248 -1.67 -7.17 -9.74
N ILE A 249 -0.61 -6.36 -9.94
CA ILE A 249 0.38 -6.08 -8.91
C ILE A 249 -0.28 -5.35 -7.73
N GLU A 250 -1.06 -4.31 -8.01
CA GLU A 250 -1.79 -3.54 -7.02
C GLU A 250 -2.79 -4.40 -6.24
N GLY A 251 -3.65 -5.15 -6.93
CA GLY A 251 -4.63 -6.06 -6.34
C GLY A 251 -3.98 -7.17 -5.51
N THR A 252 -2.88 -7.74 -5.99
CA THR A 252 -2.13 -8.76 -5.22
C THR A 252 -1.47 -8.16 -3.97
N SER A 253 -1.04 -6.90 -4.03
CA SER A 253 -0.51 -6.18 -2.87
C SER A 253 -1.60 -5.91 -1.82
N TYR A 254 -2.80 -5.49 -2.25
CA TYR A 254 -3.96 -5.40 -1.33
C TYR A 254 -4.32 -6.75 -0.71
N ALA A 255 -4.26 -7.84 -1.48
CA ALA A 255 -4.51 -9.18 -0.95
C ALA A 255 -3.49 -9.56 0.14
N LEU A 256 -2.19 -9.26 -0.08
CA LEU A 256 -1.17 -9.48 0.95
C LEU A 256 -1.44 -8.66 2.21
N LEU A 257 -1.74 -7.36 2.06
CA LEU A 257 -2.08 -6.49 3.18
C LEU A 257 -3.32 -6.98 3.95
N ALA A 258 -4.35 -7.44 3.24
CA ALA A 258 -5.54 -8.03 3.86
C ALA A 258 -5.20 -9.29 4.68
N LEU A 259 -4.40 -10.20 4.12
CA LEU A 259 -3.99 -11.44 4.80
C LEU A 259 -3.12 -11.17 6.02
N LEU A 260 -2.22 -10.18 5.94
CA LEU A 260 -1.41 -9.72 7.08
C LEU A 260 -2.30 -9.14 8.18
N GLN A 261 -3.25 -8.27 7.82
CA GLN A 261 -4.19 -7.67 8.77
C GLN A 261 -5.12 -8.70 9.42
N MET A 262 -5.40 -9.81 8.73
CA MET A 262 -6.16 -10.95 9.25
C MET A 262 -5.31 -11.94 10.07
N GLU A 263 -4.01 -11.69 10.22
CA GLU A 263 -3.07 -12.58 10.91
C GLU A 263 -3.07 -14.01 10.31
N LYS A 264 -2.98 -14.11 8.99
CA LYS A 264 -2.94 -15.37 8.22
C LYS A 264 -1.54 -15.66 7.63
N PRO A 265 -0.49 -15.83 8.46
CA PRO A 265 0.89 -15.96 8.00
C PRO A 265 1.09 -17.12 7.00
N GLU A 266 0.34 -18.21 7.16
CA GLU A 266 0.38 -19.40 6.29
C GLU A 266 0.02 -19.12 4.82
N LEU A 267 -0.72 -18.05 4.55
CA LEU A 267 -1.16 -17.66 3.20
C LEU A 267 -0.29 -16.55 2.57
N THR A 268 0.54 -15.89 3.36
CA THR A 268 1.25 -14.66 2.94
C THR A 268 2.54 -14.94 2.15
N GLY A 269 3.27 -16.02 2.48
CA GLY A 269 4.57 -16.33 1.89
C GLY A 269 4.57 -16.49 0.36
N PRO A 270 3.64 -17.27 -0.25
CA PRO A 270 3.55 -17.39 -1.71
C PRO A 270 3.24 -16.05 -2.40
N VAL A 271 2.42 -15.21 -1.78
CA VAL A 271 2.01 -13.90 -2.30
C VAL A 271 3.18 -12.93 -2.29
N ALA A 272 3.88 -12.81 -1.15
CA ALA A 272 5.08 -11.99 -1.02
C ALA A 272 6.15 -12.42 -2.03
N ARG A 273 6.39 -13.72 -2.18
CA ARG A 273 7.32 -14.24 -3.20
C ARG A 273 6.92 -13.82 -4.60
N TRP A 274 5.63 -13.92 -4.97
CA TRP A 274 5.19 -13.49 -6.30
C TRP A 274 5.42 -11.99 -6.53
N LEU A 275 5.15 -11.14 -5.54
CA LEU A 275 5.40 -9.69 -5.63
C LEU A 275 6.89 -9.37 -5.83
N THR A 276 7.79 -10.07 -5.12
CA THR A 276 9.26 -9.88 -5.31
C THR A 276 9.77 -10.27 -6.69
N GLN A 277 9.04 -11.13 -7.40
CA GLN A 277 9.38 -11.57 -8.77
C GLN A 277 8.86 -10.61 -9.84
N GLN A 278 8.04 -9.62 -9.48
CA GLN A 278 7.57 -8.63 -10.44
C GLN A 278 8.71 -7.67 -10.78
N ASN A 279 8.92 -7.45 -12.08
CA ASN A 279 10.02 -6.63 -12.54
C ASN A 279 9.80 -5.16 -12.16
N TYR A 280 10.79 -4.63 -11.47
CA TYR A 280 10.89 -3.22 -11.15
C TYR A 280 11.64 -2.51 -12.28
N PHE A 281 10.98 -1.61 -13.02
CA PHE A 281 11.59 -0.90 -14.15
C PHE A 281 11.64 0.61 -13.89
N GLY A 282 12.85 1.18 -13.96
CA GLY A 282 13.08 2.61 -14.26
C GLY A 282 12.41 3.66 -13.36
N GLY A 283 11.93 3.31 -12.16
CA GLY A 283 11.19 4.27 -11.33
C GLY A 283 10.02 3.70 -10.54
N GLY A 284 9.55 2.49 -10.86
CA GLY A 284 8.40 1.88 -10.21
C GLY A 284 7.90 0.62 -10.94
N TYR A 285 6.65 0.23 -10.64
CA TYR A 285 5.94 -0.88 -11.28
C TYR A 285 4.99 -0.41 -12.39
N GLY A 286 5.25 0.75 -13.00
CA GLY A 286 4.44 1.33 -14.09
C GLY A 286 3.17 2.08 -13.65
N SER A 287 2.84 2.10 -12.36
CA SER A 287 1.79 2.93 -11.75
C SER A 287 2.22 3.39 -10.36
N THR A 288 1.75 4.57 -9.96
CA THR A 288 2.03 5.12 -8.62
C THR A 288 1.45 4.20 -7.54
N GLN A 289 0.19 3.76 -7.68
CA GLN A 289 -0.46 2.85 -6.71
C GLN A 289 0.23 1.49 -6.63
N ALA A 290 0.51 0.88 -7.79
CA ALA A 290 1.17 -0.42 -7.82
C ALA A 290 2.52 -0.35 -7.10
N THR A 291 3.28 0.72 -7.31
CA THR A 291 4.57 0.93 -6.66
C THR A 291 4.45 1.06 -5.15
N ILE A 292 3.55 1.92 -4.69
CA ILE A 292 3.34 2.18 -3.26
C ILE A 292 2.88 0.93 -2.54
N LEU A 293 1.89 0.22 -3.09
CA LEU A 293 1.32 -0.93 -2.41
C LEU A 293 2.27 -2.11 -2.35
N VAL A 294 3.09 -2.34 -3.39
CA VAL A 294 4.11 -3.39 -3.32
C VAL A 294 5.06 -3.13 -2.17
N PHE A 295 5.60 -1.91 -2.08
CA PHE A 295 6.51 -1.57 -0.99
C PHE A 295 5.82 -1.60 0.37
N GLN A 296 4.61 -1.06 0.50
CA GLN A 296 3.84 -1.10 1.75
C GLN A 296 3.57 -2.55 2.18
N ALA A 297 3.11 -3.41 1.27
CA ALA A 297 2.78 -4.80 1.55
C ALA A 297 4.01 -5.62 1.92
N LEU A 298 5.12 -5.43 1.20
CA LEU A 298 6.36 -6.14 1.48
C LEU A 298 7.06 -5.63 2.75
N ALA A 299 6.95 -4.33 3.08
CA ALA A 299 7.38 -3.77 4.36
C ALA A 299 6.65 -4.45 5.53
N GLN A 300 5.32 -4.45 5.47
CA GLN A 300 4.49 -5.04 6.52
C GLN A 300 4.70 -6.54 6.62
N TYR A 301 4.90 -7.24 5.50
CA TYR A 301 5.26 -8.65 5.50
C TYR A 301 6.58 -8.91 6.24
N GLN A 302 7.60 -8.07 6.01
CA GLN A 302 8.90 -8.20 6.65
C GLN A 302 8.85 -7.90 8.15
N VAL A 303 7.99 -6.97 8.58
CA VAL A 303 7.76 -6.65 10.01
C VAL A 303 6.96 -7.76 10.71
N ALA A 304 5.91 -8.25 10.07
CA ALA A 304 5.02 -9.26 10.64
C ALA A 304 5.63 -10.67 10.65
N THR A 305 6.56 -10.95 9.73
CA THR A 305 7.29 -12.21 9.72
C THR A 305 8.44 -12.10 10.73
N PRO A 306 8.53 -12.98 11.74
CA PRO A 306 9.65 -12.99 12.65
C PRO A 306 10.95 -12.99 11.86
N ARG A 307 11.85 -12.03 12.12
CA ARG A 307 13.25 -12.22 11.75
C ARG A 307 13.65 -13.54 12.38
N GLN A 308 14.01 -14.52 11.58
CA GLN A 308 14.63 -15.72 12.09
C GLN A 308 15.93 -15.27 12.74
N LEU A 309 15.87 -15.03 14.05
CA LEU A 309 17.00 -14.66 14.88
C LEU A 309 18.00 -15.83 14.96
N GLU A 310 17.56 -17.05 14.62
CA GLU A 310 18.38 -18.25 14.47
C GLU A 310 17.90 -19.07 13.27
N LEU A 311 18.47 -18.82 12.10
CA LEU A 311 18.54 -19.83 11.05
C LEU A 311 19.47 -20.95 11.52
N ASN A 312 18.95 -22.17 11.53
CA ASN A 312 19.72 -23.38 11.81
C ASN A 312 19.06 -24.55 11.07
N LEU A 313 19.40 -24.67 9.78
CA LEU A 313 18.82 -25.68 8.89
C LEU A 313 19.91 -26.61 8.38
N ASP A 314 19.76 -27.91 8.64
CA ASP A 314 20.56 -28.95 8.00
C ASP A 314 19.80 -29.50 6.79
N VAL A 315 20.23 -29.12 5.58
CA VAL A 315 19.61 -29.49 4.30
C VAL A 315 20.46 -30.55 3.61
N SER A 316 19.86 -31.70 3.30
CA SER A 316 20.53 -32.78 2.54
C SER A 316 19.91 -32.93 1.15
N VAL A 317 20.70 -32.76 0.09
CA VAL A 317 20.27 -32.96 -1.29
C VAL A 317 20.91 -34.21 -1.88
N LEU A 318 20.11 -35.26 -2.08
CA LEU A 318 20.55 -36.48 -2.77
C LEU A 318 20.14 -36.42 -4.25
N LEU A 319 21.14 -36.41 -5.14
CA LEU A 319 20.93 -36.46 -6.59
C LEU A 319 20.92 -37.92 -7.06
N PRO A 320 20.07 -38.32 -8.02
CA PRO A 320 19.94 -39.73 -8.45
C PRO A 320 21.22 -40.40 -8.95
N ARG A 321 22.24 -39.61 -9.36
CA ARG A 321 23.54 -40.09 -9.85
C ARG A 321 24.68 -39.94 -8.83
N ARG A 322 24.39 -39.58 -7.58
CA ARG A 322 25.40 -39.49 -6.50
C ARG A 322 25.20 -40.59 -5.47
N ALA A 323 26.33 -41.16 -5.03
CA ALA A 323 26.35 -42.17 -3.98
C ALA A 323 26.06 -41.59 -2.58
N SER A 324 26.26 -40.29 -2.37
CA SER A 324 26.02 -39.61 -1.09
C SER A 324 25.28 -38.28 -1.27
N ALA A 325 24.52 -37.91 -0.24
CA ALA A 325 23.81 -36.64 -0.18
C ALA A 325 24.81 -35.48 -0.01
N ILE A 326 24.46 -34.32 -0.57
CA ILE A 326 25.16 -33.07 -0.35
C ILE A 326 24.47 -32.37 0.82
N THR A 327 25.16 -32.28 1.95
CA THR A 327 24.68 -31.58 3.14
C THR A 327 25.10 -30.12 3.13
N TYR A 328 24.16 -29.24 3.45
CA TYR A 328 24.35 -27.82 3.67
C TYR A 328 23.81 -27.48 5.04
N ARG A 329 24.58 -26.74 5.83
CA ARG A 329 24.11 -26.15 7.08
C ARG A 329 23.93 -24.66 6.84
N ILE A 330 22.69 -24.18 6.98
CA ILE A 330 22.34 -22.77 6.79
C ILE A 330 22.13 -22.18 8.16
N GLU A 331 23.05 -21.29 8.53
CA GLU A 331 22.98 -20.49 9.74
C GLU A 331 22.73 -19.03 9.35
N ASN A 332 22.59 -18.11 10.31
CA ASN A 332 22.37 -16.69 9.97
C ASN A 332 23.51 -16.04 9.17
N ASN A 333 24.68 -16.68 9.13
CA ASN A 333 25.95 -16.06 8.78
C ASN A 333 26.40 -16.43 7.36
N ASN A 334 25.69 -17.36 6.69
CA ASN A 334 26.16 -18.07 5.49
C ASN A 334 25.08 -18.35 4.45
#